data_AF-A0A7X8L9L6-F1
#
_entry.id   AF-A0A7X8L9L6-F1
#
_cell.length_a   1.000
_cell.length_b   1.000
_cell.length_c   1.000
_cell.angle_alpha   90.00
_cell.angle_beta   90.00
_cell.angle_gamma   90.00
#
_symmetry.space_group_name_H-M   'P 1'
#
loop_
_entity.id
_entity.type
_entity.pdbx_description
1 polymer ?
#
loop_
_entity_poly.entity_id
_entity_poly.type
_entity_poly.pdbx_seq_one_letter_code
_entity_poly.pdbx_strand_id
1 'polypeptide(L)'
;MLSVTVPQGLESYFLGKETKTPIYWFYQYCKVKHPFIFIHEVDQELFYQFFLYWLPKESNCMNFQKAQILLEELQYFWEYVFRQTGVNLSSVYLPIVNELEEEFLRIMQVQYELKRSIGHPIVNIDPLIIDLIGYKKLQARKKERGQGMIFEQGYFEMIDVVDQYGVILKKKWSPERYVKILVDPSIRQLLRKGDLLHMRLRRKLFFTCWDMEEIKSCYLPQAQEYLSQK
;
A
#
# COMPACT_ATOMS: atom_id res chain seq x y z
N MET A 1 -44.52 -14.94 -10.21
CA MET A 1 -43.38 -15.88 -10.20
C MET A 1 -42.25 -15.20 -9.46
N LEU A 2 -42.00 -15.62 -8.21
CA LEU A 2 -40.85 -15.15 -7.44
C LEU A 2 -39.67 -16.06 -7.83
N SER A 3 -38.75 -15.58 -8.65
CA SER A 3 -37.48 -16.27 -8.82
C SER A 3 -36.72 -16.13 -7.52
N VAL A 4 -36.59 -17.23 -6.77
CA VAL A 4 -35.64 -17.32 -5.66
C VAL A 4 -34.26 -17.23 -6.31
N THR A 5 -33.70 -16.03 -6.36
CA THR A 5 -32.32 -15.79 -6.76
C THR A 5 -31.44 -16.41 -5.69
N VAL A 6 -30.89 -17.59 -5.99
CA VAL A 6 -29.82 -18.19 -5.18
C VAL A 6 -28.75 -17.11 -4.97
N PRO A 7 -28.34 -16.82 -3.72
CA PRO A 7 -27.28 -15.85 -3.46
C PRO A 7 -26.04 -16.20 -4.29
N GLN A 8 -25.70 -15.35 -5.25
CA GLN A 8 -24.51 -15.53 -6.06
C GLN A 8 -23.32 -14.94 -5.29
N GLY A 9 -22.31 -15.77 -5.05
CA GLY A 9 -21.06 -15.33 -4.42
C GLY A 9 -20.33 -14.33 -5.33
N LEU A 10 -19.65 -13.36 -4.75
CA LEU A 10 -18.93 -12.33 -5.52
C LEU A 10 -17.87 -12.95 -6.45
N GLU A 11 -17.31 -14.11 -6.09
CA GLU A 11 -16.33 -14.86 -6.89
C GLU A 11 -16.82 -15.17 -8.32
N SER A 12 -18.11 -15.47 -8.51
CA SER A 12 -18.63 -15.85 -9.84
C SER A 12 -18.54 -14.72 -10.87
N TYR A 13 -18.37 -13.48 -10.44
CA TYR A 13 -18.26 -12.32 -11.34
C TYR A 13 -16.82 -12.00 -11.73
N PHE A 14 -15.84 -12.63 -11.08
CA PHE A 14 -14.43 -12.55 -11.50
C PHE A 14 -14.09 -13.60 -12.59
N LEU A 15 -15.02 -14.50 -12.94
CA LEU A 15 -14.82 -15.56 -13.93
C LEU A 15 -14.40 -14.99 -15.29
N GLY A 16 -13.33 -15.56 -15.87
CA GLY A 16 -12.72 -15.10 -17.13
C GLY A 16 -11.62 -14.04 -16.96
N LYS A 17 -11.44 -13.46 -15.77
CA LYS A 17 -10.26 -12.64 -15.43
C LYS A 17 -9.13 -13.52 -14.89
N GLU A 18 -8.82 -14.58 -15.63
CA GLU A 18 -7.60 -15.34 -15.39
C GLU A 18 -6.41 -14.50 -15.86
N THR A 19 -5.86 -13.74 -14.91
CA THR A 19 -4.57 -13.04 -14.94
C THR A 19 -4.55 -11.62 -15.55
N LYS A 20 -3.82 -10.71 -14.86
CA LYS A 20 -3.09 -9.53 -15.39
C LYS A 20 -3.69 -8.12 -15.25
N THR A 21 -4.90 -7.95 -14.75
CA THR A 21 -5.50 -6.61 -14.54
C THR A 21 -5.35 -6.16 -13.08
N PRO A 22 -5.12 -4.87 -12.78
CA PRO A 22 -5.06 -4.38 -11.40
C PRO A 22 -6.23 -4.85 -10.52
N ILE A 23 -7.44 -5.04 -11.07
CA ILE A 23 -8.59 -5.61 -10.34
C ILE A 23 -8.33 -7.02 -9.76
N TYR A 24 -7.34 -7.75 -10.25
CA TYR A 24 -6.89 -9.01 -9.67
C TYR A 24 -6.48 -8.84 -8.19
N TRP A 25 -5.93 -7.70 -7.80
CA TRP A 25 -5.62 -7.42 -6.39
C TRP A 25 -6.87 -7.44 -5.52
N PHE A 26 -7.96 -6.87 -6.01
CA PHE A 26 -9.23 -6.88 -5.30
C PHE A 26 -9.84 -8.30 -5.23
N TYR A 27 -9.75 -9.07 -6.33
CA TYR A 27 -10.10 -10.49 -6.31
C TYR A 27 -9.30 -11.27 -5.25
N GLN A 28 -7.98 -11.10 -5.21
CA GLN A 28 -7.13 -11.76 -4.22
C GLN A 28 -7.49 -11.36 -2.79
N TYR A 29 -7.79 -10.09 -2.56
CA TYR A 29 -8.27 -9.61 -1.28
C TYR A 29 -9.56 -10.32 -0.86
N CYS A 30 -10.59 -10.31 -1.71
CA CYS A 30 -11.86 -10.99 -1.44
C CYS A 30 -11.63 -12.49 -1.19
N LYS A 31 -10.82 -13.15 -2.00
CA LYS A 31 -10.51 -14.58 -1.84
C LYS A 31 -9.83 -14.90 -0.49
N VAL A 32 -8.91 -14.06 -0.05
CA VAL A 32 -8.12 -14.30 1.19
C VAL A 32 -8.88 -13.89 2.44
N LYS A 33 -9.64 -12.79 2.39
CA LYS A 33 -10.28 -12.19 3.57
C LYS A 33 -11.76 -12.47 3.68
N HIS A 34 -12.43 -12.67 2.56
CA HIS A 34 -13.88 -12.76 2.43
C HIS A 34 -14.29 -13.89 1.46
N PRO A 35 -13.81 -15.14 1.64
CA PRO A 35 -13.93 -16.21 0.64
C PRO A 35 -15.37 -16.59 0.28
N PHE A 36 -16.34 -16.27 1.14
CA PHE A 36 -17.75 -16.63 0.96
C PHE A 36 -18.67 -15.40 0.86
N ILE A 37 -18.12 -14.22 0.57
CA ILE A 37 -18.92 -13.00 0.54
C ILE A 37 -19.95 -13.01 -0.60
N PHE A 38 -21.19 -12.74 -0.24
CA PHE A 38 -22.26 -12.51 -1.21
C PHE A 38 -22.30 -11.05 -1.62
N ILE A 39 -22.80 -10.77 -2.83
CA ILE A 39 -22.87 -9.40 -3.38
C ILE A 39 -23.60 -8.43 -2.45
N HIS A 40 -24.66 -8.89 -1.79
CA HIS A 40 -25.48 -8.06 -0.91
C HIS A 40 -24.83 -7.77 0.46
N GLU A 41 -23.73 -8.44 0.78
CA GLU A 41 -22.95 -8.23 1.99
C GLU A 41 -21.78 -7.28 1.76
N VAL A 42 -21.54 -6.84 0.52
CA VAL A 42 -20.48 -5.88 0.20
C VAL A 42 -20.86 -4.51 0.73
N ASP A 43 -20.09 -4.02 1.69
CA ASP A 43 -20.27 -2.74 2.36
C ASP A 43 -19.05 -1.80 2.19
N GLN A 44 -19.12 -0.62 2.82
CA GLN A 44 -18.04 0.37 2.76
C GLN A 44 -16.77 -0.10 3.45
N GLU A 45 -16.90 -0.83 4.55
CA GLU A 45 -15.79 -1.32 5.37
C GLU A 45 -14.87 -2.24 4.57
N LEU A 46 -15.45 -3.09 3.72
CA LEU A 46 -14.70 -3.93 2.81
C LEU A 46 -13.73 -3.11 1.93
N PHE A 47 -14.19 -1.96 1.41
CA PHE A 47 -13.40 -1.07 0.56
C PHE A 47 -12.36 -0.29 1.35
N TYR A 48 -12.72 0.25 2.52
CA TYR A 48 -11.75 0.91 3.39
C TYR A 48 -10.62 -0.04 3.77
N GLN A 49 -10.93 -1.26 4.22
CA GLN A 49 -9.93 -2.24 4.57
C GLN A 49 -9.06 -2.66 3.35
N PHE A 50 -9.63 -2.71 2.15
CA PHE A 50 -8.87 -2.98 0.93
C PHE A 50 -7.87 -1.86 0.63
N PHE A 51 -8.34 -0.61 0.51
CA PHE A 51 -7.52 0.53 0.08
C PHE A 51 -6.56 1.03 1.15
N LEU A 52 -7.00 1.09 2.41
CA LEU A 52 -6.20 1.66 3.51
C LEU A 52 -5.20 0.67 4.09
N TYR A 53 -5.44 -0.65 4.01
CA TYR A 53 -4.62 -1.64 4.70
C TYR A 53 -4.10 -2.77 3.82
N TRP A 54 -4.98 -3.53 3.18
CA TRP A 54 -4.58 -4.76 2.51
C TRP A 54 -3.73 -4.47 1.27
N LEU A 55 -4.19 -3.56 0.41
CA LEU A 55 -3.52 -3.28 -0.86
C LEU A 55 -2.13 -2.64 -0.68
N PRO A 56 -1.92 -1.62 0.18
CA PRO A 56 -0.58 -1.09 0.41
C PRO A 56 0.38 -2.14 0.99
N LYS A 57 -0.16 -3.09 1.78
CA LYS A 57 0.60 -4.19 2.36
C LYS A 57 1.07 -5.19 1.31
N GLU A 58 0.19 -5.64 0.43
CA GLU A 58 0.46 -6.75 -0.47
C GLU A 58 1.05 -6.29 -1.82
N SER A 59 0.84 -5.03 -2.23
CA SER A 59 1.27 -4.55 -3.54
C SER A 59 2.70 -3.99 -3.56
N ASN A 60 3.64 -4.83 -3.99
CA ASN A 60 5.07 -4.47 -3.97
C ASN A 60 5.52 -3.46 -5.02
N CYS A 61 4.82 -3.38 -6.16
CA CYS A 61 5.20 -2.56 -7.33
C CYS A 61 4.02 -1.74 -7.87
N MET A 62 3.06 -1.41 -7.00
CA MET A 62 1.98 -0.49 -7.34
C MET A 62 2.51 0.94 -7.31
N ASN A 63 2.28 1.68 -8.39
CA ASN A 63 2.63 3.10 -8.53
C ASN A 63 1.35 3.89 -8.84
N PHE A 64 1.47 5.20 -9.00
CA PHE A 64 0.34 6.08 -9.30
C PHE A 64 -0.52 5.56 -10.47
N GLN A 65 0.10 5.27 -11.63
CA GLN A 65 -0.66 4.87 -12.81
C GLN A 65 -1.42 3.55 -12.61
N LYS A 66 -0.79 2.55 -12.00
CA LYS A 66 -1.45 1.25 -11.76
C LYS A 66 -2.57 1.37 -10.73
N ALA A 67 -2.39 2.21 -9.71
CA ALA A 67 -3.43 2.49 -8.73
C ALA A 67 -4.62 3.22 -9.37
N GLN A 68 -4.38 4.15 -10.30
CA GLN A 68 -5.44 4.81 -11.05
C GLN A 68 -6.21 3.82 -11.93
N ILE A 69 -5.51 2.97 -12.68
CA ILE A 69 -6.14 1.92 -13.51
C ILE A 69 -6.98 0.97 -12.63
N LEU A 70 -6.51 0.63 -11.43
CA LEU A 70 -7.29 -0.18 -10.48
C LEU A 70 -8.63 0.47 -10.14
N LEU A 71 -8.64 1.76 -9.83
CA LEU A 71 -9.87 2.47 -9.47
C LEU A 71 -10.87 2.49 -10.63
N GLU A 72 -10.39 2.74 -11.85
CA GLU A 72 -11.19 2.71 -13.08
C GLU A 72 -11.75 1.30 -13.36
N GLU A 73 -10.91 0.26 -13.28
CA GLU A 73 -11.34 -1.12 -13.50
C GLU A 73 -12.36 -1.61 -12.47
N LEU A 74 -12.21 -1.19 -11.21
CA LEU A 74 -13.19 -1.47 -10.17
C LEU A 74 -14.52 -0.80 -10.47
N GLN A 75 -14.52 0.46 -10.91
CA GLN A 75 -15.75 1.13 -11.33
C GLN A 75 -16.47 0.36 -12.45
N TYR A 76 -15.76 0.00 -13.53
CA TYR A 76 -16.33 -0.78 -14.62
C TYR A 76 -16.84 -2.15 -14.15
N PHE A 77 -16.15 -2.77 -13.20
CA PHE A 77 -16.59 -4.03 -12.61
C PHE A 77 -17.89 -3.89 -11.83
N TRP A 78 -18.06 -2.83 -11.04
CA TRP A 78 -19.31 -2.59 -10.30
C TRP A 78 -20.48 -2.27 -11.21
N GLU A 79 -20.24 -1.51 -12.29
CA GLU A 79 -21.24 -1.30 -13.34
C GLU A 79 -21.65 -2.63 -14.02
N TYR A 80 -20.70 -3.52 -14.27
CA TYR A 80 -20.97 -4.85 -14.80
C TYR A 80 -21.82 -5.68 -13.82
N VAL A 81 -21.43 -5.74 -12.53
CA VAL A 81 -22.19 -6.47 -11.50
C VAL A 81 -23.62 -5.92 -11.39
N PHE A 82 -23.80 -4.60 -11.43
CA PHE A 82 -25.12 -3.99 -11.42
C PHE A 82 -25.98 -4.44 -12.61
N ARG A 83 -25.43 -4.47 -13.83
CA ARG A 83 -26.16 -4.94 -15.03
C ARG A 83 -26.57 -6.41 -14.94
N GLN A 84 -25.81 -7.25 -14.23
CA GLN A 84 -26.11 -8.68 -14.08
C GLN A 84 -27.10 -8.97 -12.93
N THR A 85 -27.12 -8.14 -11.89
CA THR A 85 -27.77 -8.49 -10.61
C THR A 85 -28.82 -7.48 -10.14
N GLY A 86 -28.78 -6.25 -10.65
CA GLY A 86 -29.57 -5.12 -10.16
C GLY A 86 -29.06 -4.53 -8.83
N VAL A 87 -28.00 -5.08 -8.22
CA VAL A 87 -27.44 -4.57 -6.95
C VAL A 87 -26.47 -3.42 -7.24
N ASN A 88 -26.78 -2.22 -6.74
CA ASN A 88 -26.00 -1.01 -7.02
C ASN A 88 -24.80 -0.85 -6.08
N LEU A 89 -23.78 -1.69 -6.24
CA LEU A 89 -22.53 -1.59 -5.48
C LEU A 89 -21.73 -0.32 -5.79
N SER A 90 -21.95 0.31 -6.94
CA SER A 90 -21.34 1.62 -7.24
C SER A 90 -21.74 2.69 -6.23
N SER A 91 -22.96 2.63 -5.68
CA SER A 91 -23.41 3.56 -4.61
C SER A 91 -22.66 3.39 -3.29
N VAL A 92 -22.09 2.20 -3.04
CA VAL A 92 -21.25 1.90 -1.87
C VAL A 92 -19.80 2.28 -2.16
N TYR A 93 -19.30 1.97 -3.36
CA TYR A 93 -17.92 2.17 -3.78
C TYR A 93 -17.54 3.64 -4.03
N LEU A 94 -18.35 4.38 -4.80
CA LEU A 94 -18.01 5.72 -5.26
C LEU A 94 -17.75 6.73 -4.14
N PRO A 95 -18.52 6.77 -3.03
CA PRO A 95 -18.22 7.67 -1.92
C PRO A 95 -16.81 7.48 -1.34
N ILE A 96 -16.36 6.22 -1.24
CA ILE A 96 -15.05 5.86 -0.70
C ILE A 96 -13.92 6.31 -1.63
N VAL A 97 -14.10 6.10 -2.93
CA VAL A 97 -13.13 6.57 -3.92
C VAL A 97 -13.05 8.09 -3.92
N ASN A 98 -14.19 8.78 -3.95
CA ASN A 98 -14.20 10.25 -3.94
C ASN A 98 -13.54 10.83 -2.68
N GLU A 99 -13.62 10.13 -1.55
CA GLU A 99 -12.93 10.52 -0.32
C GLU A 99 -11.42 10.26 -0.40
N LEU A 100 -11.02 9.09 -0.90
CA LEU A 100 -9.64 8.60 -0.75
C LEU A 100 -8.75 8.79 -1.99
N GLU A 101 -9.30 8.98 -3.19
CA GLU A 101 -8.60 8.83 -4.47
C GLU A 101 -7.26 9.56 -4.50
N GLU A 102 -7.25 10.87 -4.28
CA GLU A 102 -6.02 11.67 -4.34
C GLU A 102 -4.96 11.13 -3.37
N GLU A 103 -5.35 10.90 -2.12
CA GLU A 103 -4.46 10.47 -1.05
C GLU A 103 -4.00 9.02 -1.21
N PHE A 104 -4.87 8.16 -1.69
CA PHE A 104 -4.57 6.77 -2.01
C PHE A 104 -3.55 6.69 -3.15
N LEU A 105 -3.77 7.41 -4.25
CA LEU A 105 -2.82 7.44 -5.36
C LEU A 105 -1.46 8.00 -4.92
N ARG A 106 -1.46 9.05 -4.10
CA ARG A 106 -0.25 9.62 -3.51
C ARG A 106 0.51 8.62 -2.63
N ILE A 107 -0.15 7.93 -1.70
CA ILE A 107 0.54 7.03 -0.77
C ILE A 107 1.12 5.81 -1.49
N MET A 108 0.46 5.32 -2.54
CA MET A 108 1.00 4.27 -3.40
C MET A 108 2.27 4.74 -4.12
N GLN A 109 2.29 6.00 -4.59
CA GLN A 109 3.48 6.60 -5.18
C GLN A 109 4.62 6.80 -4.17
N VAL A 110 4.32 7.21 -2.93
CA VAL A 110 5.31 7.30 -1.84
C VAL A 110 5.97 5.94 -1.60
N GLN A 111 5.18 4.88 -1.46
CA GLN A 111 5.68 3.51 -1.29
C GLN A 111 6.59 3.09 -2.43
N TYR A 112 6.18 3.37 -3.67
CA TYR A 112 6.96 3.05 -4.86
C TYR A 112 8.32 3.75 -4.88
N GLU A 113 8.35 5.07 -4.67
CA GLU A 113 9.60 5.84 -4.71
C GLU A 113 10.53 5.51 -3.53
N LEU A 114 9.97 5.30 -2.34
CA LEU A 114 10.75 4.85 -1.17
C LEU A 114 11.43 3.50 -1.43
N LYS A 115 10.72 2.52 -1.99
CA LYS A 115 11.30 1.22 -2.37
C LYS A 115 12.42 1.38 -3.41
N ARG A 116 12.26 2.27 -4.38
CA ARG A 116 13.31 2.56 -5.38
C ARG A 116 14.55 3.22 -4.76
N SER A 117 14.35 4.18 -3.85
CA SER A 117 15.46 4.90 -3.19
C SER A 117 16.38 3.98 -2.39
N ILE A 118 15.83 2.92 -1.77
CA ILE A 118 16.61 1.92 -1.03
C ILE A 118 17.27 0.86 -1.94
N GLY A 119 17.06 0.94 -3.25
CA GLY A 119 17.61 0.04 -4.24
C GLY A 119 16.83 -1.26 -4.39
N HIS A 120 15.51 -1.27 -4.16
CA HIS A 120 14.69 -2.45 -4.44
C HIS A 120 14.79 -2.79 -5.94
N PRO A 121 15.25 -4.00 -6.31
CA PRO A 121 15.63 -4.29 -7.68
C PRO A 121 14.43 -4.59 -8.58
N ILE A 122 13.28 -4.95 -8.03
CA ILE A 122 12.09 -5.27 -8.83
C ILE A 122 11.32 -3.97 -9.09
N VAL A 123 11.25 -3.58 -10.36
CA VAL A 123 10.48 -2.42 -10.84
C VAL A 123 9.06 -2.82 -11.19
N ASN A 124 8.91 -3.98 -11.85
CA ASN A 124 7.63 -4.56 -12.19
C ASN A 124 7.71 -6.08 -12.00
N ILE A 125 6.61 -6.70 -11.57
CA ILE A 125 6.51 -8.15 -11.43
C ILE A 125 5.94 -8.77 -12.69
N ASP A 126 5.10 -8.04 -13.44
CA ASP A 126 4.47 -8.52 -14.65
C ASP A 126 4.38 -7.42 -15.74
N PRO A 127 5.20 -7.50 -16.82
CA PRO A 127 6.32 -8.43 -16.95
C PRO A 127 7.37 -8.17 -15.86
N LEU A 128 8.13 -9.21 -15.49
CA LEU A 128 9.20 -9.07 -14.51
C LEU A 128 10.30 -8.15 -15.07
N ILE A 129 10.42 -6.96 -14.51
CA ILE A 129 11.44 -5.98 -14.84
C ILE A 129 12.33 -5.77 -13.62
N ILE A 130 13.62 -6.06 -13.80
CA ILE A 130 14.65 -5.94 -12.76
C ILE A 130 15.59 -4.80 -13.10
N ASP A 131 15.74 -3.83 -12.18
CA ASP A 131 16.79 -2.82 -12.21
C ASP A 131 18.10 -3.41 -11.68
N LEU A 132 19.05 -3.64 -12.61
CA LEU A 132 20.37 -4.17 -12.29
C LEU A 132 21.22 -3.19 -11.44
N ILE A 133 20.98 -1.88 -11.55
CA ILE A 133 21.66 -0.87 -10.73
C ILE A 133 21.15 -0.96 -9.30
N GLY A 134 19.84 -0.98 -9.11
CA GLY A 134 19.19 -1.24 -7.82
C GLY A 134 19.69 -2.55 -7.19
N TYR A 135 19.75 -3.62 -7.97
CA TYR A 135 20.28 -4.91 -7.52
C TYR A 135 21.73 -4.83 -7.01
N LYS A 136 22.63 -4.19 -7.77
CA LYS A 136 24.03 -3.99 -7.35
C LYS A 136 24.12 -3.17 -6.06
N LYS A 137 23.33 -2.09 -5.93
CA LYS A 137 23.26 -1.27 -4.72
C LYS A 137 22.80 -2.08 -3.51
N LEU A 138 21.76 -2.91 -3.68
CA LEU A 138 21.25 -3.79 -2.63
C LEU A 138 22.32 -4.80 -2.18
N GLN A 139 23.04 -5.41 -3.12
CA GLN A 139 24.12 -6.35 -2.82
C GLN A 139 25.28 -5.67 -2.07
N ALA A 140 25.66 -4.46 -2.46
CA ALA A 140 26.68 -3.68 -1.75
C ALA A 140 26.25 -3.40 -0.29
N ARG A 141 25.01 -2.94 -0.07
CA ARG A 141 24.47 -2.67 1.27
C ARG A 141 24.40 -3.92 2.16
N LYS A 142 24.15 -5.10 1.58
CA LYS A 142 24.16 -6.38 2.33
C LYS A 142 25.55 -6.75 2.83
N LYS A 143 26.60 -6.46 2.06
CA LYS A 143 28.00 -6.70 2.46
C LYS A 143 28.47 -5.76 3.59
N GLU A 144 27.90 -4.57 3.68
CA GLU A 144 28.18 -3.58 4.74
C GLU A 144 27.50 -3.90 6.10
N ARG A 145 26.88 -5.07 6.27
CA ARG A 145 26.33 -5.54 7.55
C ARG A 145 27.47 -5.93 8.52
N GLY A 146 28.34 -4.98 8.84
CA GLY A 146 29.42 -5.11 9.80
C GLY A 146 28.98 -4.87 11.25
N GLN A 147 29.89 -5.16 12.19
CA GLN A 147 29.74 -4.86 13.61
C GLN A 147 29.58 -3.34 13.84
N GLY A 148 28.72 -2.93 14.78
CA GLY A 148 28.52 -1.51 15.12
C GLY A 148 27.33 -0.80 14.45
N MET A 149 26.31 -1.55 14.01
CA MET A 149 25.05 -1.02 13.50
C MET A 149 23.92 -1.22 14.52
N ILE A 150 23.10 -0.20 14.72
CA ILE A 150 21.84 -0.28 15.47
C ILE A 150 20.70 -0.41 14.46
N PHE A 151 19.77 -1.31 14.74
CA PHE A 151 18.59 -1.53 13.91
C PHE A 151 17.33 -1.19 14.68
N GLU A 152 16.37 -0.58 13.99
CA GLU A 152 15.01 -0.46 14.47
C GLU A 152 14.02 -0.88 13.39
N GLN A 153 12.98 -1.60 13.79
CA GLN A 153 11.88 -1.97 12.91
C GLN A 153 10.56 -1.60 13.58
N GLY A 154 9.56 -1.28 12.75
CA GLY A 154 8.20 -1.07 13.19
C GLY A 154 7.45 -0.11 12.27
N TYR A 155 6.40 0.47 12.83
CA TYR A 155 5.61 1.50 12.18
C TYR A 155 6.08 2.86 12.67
N PHE A 156 6.23 3.79 11.73
CA PHE A 156 6.71 5.14 11.98
C PHE A 156 5.74 6.13 11.37
N GLU A 157 5.35 7.14 12.14
CA GLU A 157 4.46 8.21 11.71
C GLU A 157 5.26 9.42 11.28
N MET A 158 4.92 10.00 10.13
CA MET A 158 5.52 11.25 9.67
C MET A 158 5.05 12.40 10.56
N ILE A 159 5.99 13.06 11.23
CA ILE A 159 5.70 14.18 12.12
C ILE A 159 6.00 15.52 11.46
N ASP A 160 7.17 15.63 10.83
CA ASP A 160 7.63 16.88 10.25
C ASP A 160 8.69 16.69 9.15
N VAL A 161 8.88 17.73 8.34
CA VAL A 161 9.95 17.86 7.37
C VAL A 161 11.01 18.78 7.93
N VAL A 162 12.26 18.32 8.00
CA VAL A 162 13.37 19.09 8.59
C VAL A 162 14.45 19.32 7.55
N ASP A 163 14.79 20.58 7.33
CA ASP A 163 15.74 21.03 6.31
C ASP A 163 15.33 20.64 4.88
N GLN A 164 16.26 20.77 3.93
CA GLN A 164 16.02 20.41 2.53
C GLN A 164 15.97 18.89 2.29
N TYR A 165 16.45 18.06 3.22
CA TYR A 165 16.75 16.65 2.97
C TYR A 165 16.21 15.68 4.03
N GLY A 166 15.69 16.16 5.16
CA GLY A 166 15.31 15.32 6.29
C GLY A 166 13.81 15.24 6.51
N VAL A 167 13.36 14.13 7.09
CA VAL A 167 12.04 14.02 7.72
C VAL A 167 12.19 13.44 9.13
N ILE A 168 11.30 13.87 10.03
CA ILE A 168 11.21 13.38 11.41
C ILE A 168 10.03 12.43 11.50
N LEU A 169 10.32 11.25 12.03
CA LEU A 169 9.33 10.21 12.20
C LEU A 169 9.25 9.81 13.67
N LYS A 170 8.04 9.52 14.13
CA LYS A 170 7.79 8.97 15.47
C LYS A 170 7.48 7.49 15.37
N LYS A 171 8.18 6.66 16.13
CA LYS A 171 7.85 5.24 16.20
C LYS A 171 6.49 5.06 16.89
N LYS A 172 5.55 4.39 16.23
CA LYS A 172 4.24 4.07 16.81
C LYS A 172 4.41 3.10 17.97
N TRP A 173 3.55 3.26 18.97
CA TRP A 173 3.46 2.42 20.17
C TRP A 173 4.77 2.30 20.97
N SER A 174 5.68 3.25 20.78
CA SER A 174 6.85 3.43 21.62
C SER A 174 6.84 4.85 22.18
N PRO A 175 6.97 5.02 23.50
CA PRO A 175 7.00 6.36 24.09
C PRO A 175 8.24 7.10 23.57
N GLU A 176 8.00 8.32 23.06
CA GLU A 176 9.02 9.35 22.77
C GLU A 176 10.20 8.94 21.86
N ARG A 177 10.01 7.95 20.98
CA ARG A 177 11.04 7.58 20.01
C ARG A 177 10.86 8.33 18.70
N TYR A 178 11.76 9.27 18.45
CA TYR A 178 11.84 10.02 17.21
C TYR A 178 13.11 9.67 16.45
N VAL A 179 13.01 9.60 15.13
CA VAL A 179 14.13 9.33 14.23
C VAL A 179 14.14 10.38 13.11
N LYS A 180 15.34 10.85 12.76
CA LYS A 180 15.57 11.65 11.56
C LYS A 180 16.09 10.74 10.46
N ILE A 181 15.42 10.70 9.32
CA ILE A 181 15.92 10.02 8.11
C ILE A 181 16.16 11.04 7.01
N LEU A 182 17.13 10.76 6.14
CA LEU A 182 17.34 11.53 4.91
C LEU A 182 16.56 10.88 3.77
N VAL A 183 15.85 11.70 3.01
CA VAL A 183 15.02 11.27 1.88
C VAL A 183 15.26 12.17 0.67
N ASP A 184 15.12 11.59 -0.52
CA ASP A 184 15.21 12.36 -1.76
C ASP A 184 14.14 13.47 -1.81
N PRO A 185 14.47 14.66 -2.35
CA PRO A 185 13.53 15.79 -2.39
C PRO A 185 12.19 15.47 -3.06
N SER A 186 12.17 14.60 -4.06
CA SER A 186 10.95 14.15 -4.75
C SER A 186 10.03 13.35 -3.83
N ILE A 187 10.59 12.48 -2.99
CA ILE A 187 9.83 11.68 -2.01
C ILE A 187 9.30 12.58 -0.91
N ARG A 188 10.13 13.53 -0.45
CA ARG A 188 9.78 14.50 0.59
C ARG A 188 8.54 15.32 0.23
N GLN A 189 8.40 15.71 -1.03
CA GLN A 189 7.24 16.47 -1.54
C GLN A 189 5.94 15.65 -1.51
N LEU A 190 6.04 14.32 -1.50
CA LEU A 190 4.89 13.42 -1.48
C LEU A 190 4.48 13.02 -0.06
N LEU A 191 5.41 13.06 0.91
CA LEU A 191 5.15 12.71 2.30
C LEU A 191 4.29 13.78 2.98
N ARG A 192 3.21 13.35 3.64
CA ARG A 192 2.31 14.21 4.42
C ARG A 192 2.33 13.83 5.89
N LYS A 193 2.05 14.80 6.75
CA LYS A 193 2.05 14.60 8.20
C LYS A 193 0.97 13.58 8.56
N GLY A 194 1.32 12.62 9.41
CA GLY A 194 0.46 11.49 9.78
C GLY A 194 0.61 10.26 8.90
N ASP A 195 1.29 10.33 7.75
CA ASP A 195 1.58 9.14 6.94
C ASP A 195 2.30 8.08 7.79
N LEU A 196 1.92 6.82 7.61
CA LEU A 196 2.43 5.69 8.39
C LEU A 196 3.34 4.82 7.52
N LEU A 197 4.59 4.66 7.92
CA LEU A 197 5.62 3.90 7.21
C LEU A 197 5.96 2.65 8.00
N HIS A 198 5.72 1.46 7.43
CA HIS A 198 6.18 0.20 7.99
C HIS A 198 7.55 -0.14 7.39
N MET A 199 8.58 -0.03 8.22
CA MET A 199 9.95 -0.09 7.72
C MET A 199 10.95 -0.59 8.75
N ARG A 200 12.14 -0.88 8.25
CA ARG A 200 13.34 -1.17 9.02
C ARG A 200 14.40 -0.11 8.72
N LEU A 201 14.90 0.49 9.79
CA LEU A 201 15.93 1.50 9.79
C LEU A 201 17.22 0.93 10.36
N ARG A 202 18.35 1.48 9.92
CA ARG A 202 19.67 1.20 10.46
C ARG A 202 20.42 2.50 10.73
N ARG A 203 21.32 2.49 11.70
CA ARG A 203 22.17 3.63 12.03
C ARG A 203 23.54 3.16 12.47
N LYS A 204 24.59 3.80 11.99
CA LYS A 204 25.96 3.60 12.50
C LYS A 204 26.07 4.16 13.91
N LEU A 205 26.83 3.49 14.79
CA LEU A 205 27.15 4.05 16.10
C LEU A 205 27.71 5.49 15.96
N PHE A 206 27.30 6.40 16.85
CA PHE A 206 27.66 7.82 16.87
C PHE A 206 27.10 8.72 15.75
N PHE A 207 26.34 8.20 14.79
CA PHE A 207 25.61 9.02 13.82
C PHE A 207 24.24 9.41 14.36
N THR A 208 23.69 10.55 13.96
CA THR A 208 22.35 11.00 14.41
C THR A 208 21.23 10.63 13.43
N CYS A 209 21.52 10.59 12.13
CA CYS A 209 20.56 10.20 11.09
C CYS A 209 20.46 8.69 10.95
N TRP A 210 19.25 8.21 10.69
CA TRP A 210 18.94 6.83 10.36
C TRP A 210 18.84 6.65 8.84
N ASP A 211 19.30 5.51 8.34
CA ASP A 211 19.14 5.09 6.97
C ASP A 211 18.00 4.08 6.85
N MET A 212 17.22 4.19 5.78
CA MET A 212 16.22 3.17 5.44
C MET A 212 16.89 1.91 4.90
N GLU A 213 16.70 0.78 5.59
CA GLU A 213 17.16 -0.53 5.13
C GLU A 213 16.08 -1.24 4.31
N GLU A 214 14.83 -1.19 4.75
CA GLU A 214 13.70 -1.87 4.13
C GLU A 214 12.42 -1.04 4.32
N ILE A 215 11.60 -0.96 3.27
CA ILE A 215 10.25 -0.38 3.32
C ILE A 215 9.28 -1.49 2.94
N LYS A 216 8.45 -1.93 3.89
CA LYS A 216 7.42 -2.94 3.64
C LYS A 216 6.22 -2.28 2.97
N SER A 217 5.69 -1.25 3.61
CA SER A 217 4.44 -0.60 3.19
C SER A 217 4.33 0.83 3.70
N CYS A 218 3.53 1.65 3.01
CA CYS A 218 3.15 3.00 3.43
C CYS A 218 1.63 3.08 3.49
N TYR A 219 1.09 3.78 4.48
CA TYR A 219 -0.34 3.87 4.72
C TYR A 219 -0.76 5.30 5.02
N LEU A 220 -2.01 5.61 4.70
CA LEU A 220 -2.66 6.84 5.14
C LEU A 220 -2.93 6.81 6.65
N PRO A 221 -3.10 7.97 7.31
CA PRO A 221 -3.37 8.04 8.75
C PRO A 221 -4.57 7.19 9.19
N GLN A 222 -5.63 7.15 8.37
CA GLN A 222 -6.86 6.39 8.59
C GLN A 222 -6.60 4.89 8.76
N ALA A 223 -5.51 4.37 8.17
CA ALA A 223 -5.17 2.96 8.27
C ALA A 223 -4.84 2.50 9.70
N GLN A 224 -4.62 3.44 10.64
CA GLN A 224 -4.30 3.13 12.03
C GLN A 224 -5.31 2.18 12.68
N GLU A 225 -6.58 2.25 12.30
CA GLU A 225 -7.65 1.36 12.77
C GLU A 225 -7.38 -0.12 12.44
N TYR A 226 -6.76 -0.38 11.29
CA TYR A 226 -6.44 -1.73 10.82
C TYR A 226 -5.06 -2.22 11.27
N LEU A 227 -4.20 -1.31 11.73
CA LEU A 227 -2.81 -1.60 12.09
C LEU A 227 -2.63 -2.19 13.49
N SER A 228 -3.69 -2.76 14.07
CA SER A 228 -3.76 -3.52 15.34
C SER A 228 -2.40 -3.85 15.99
N GLN A 229 -2.24 -3.42 17.25
CA GLN A 229 -1.09 -3.70 18.11
C GLN A 229 -0.73 -5.20 18.07
N LYS A 230 0.40 -5.55 17.45
CA LYS A 230 1.05 -6.84 17.61
C LYS A 230 2.38 -6.66 18.32
#